data_AF-A0A7S0VF10-F1
#
_entry.id   AF-A0A7S0VF10-F1
#
_cell.length_a   1.000
_cell.length_b   1.000
_cell.length_c   1.000
_cell.angle_alpha   90.00
_cell.angle_beta   90.00
_cell.angle_gamma   90.00
#
_symmetry.space_group_name_H-M   'P 1'
#
loop_
_entity.id
_entity.type
_entity.pdbx_description
1 polymer ?
#
loop_
_entity_poly.entity_id
_entity_poly.type
_entity_poly.pdbx_seq_one_letter_code
_entity_poly.pdbx_strand_id
1 'polypeptide(L)'
;EEEEEEEEEDMDLESSQNSSSDEEEVGDGKGKGGKGGKGKSKVEKSFRKMQKTLEAGQLDFCLGALLVDFMRFYGRELSIRDVGLRGGSGGGFFPKRKAPCGKSWLNPERSYLMSIEDPKDTNNDITSNSYNVMKVKMAFDFTYQQLTAPARRDESLLARVLRLGPILASRVSPRWG
;
A
#
# COMPACT_ATOMS: atom_id res chain seq x y z
N GLU A 1 34.40 22.79 4.90
CA GLU A 1 34.87 22.80 6.30
C GLU A 1 33.96 23.78 7.01
N GLU A 2 33.14 23.45 8.00
CA GLU A 2 32.84 22.26 8.80
C GLU A 2 31.50 22.64 9.48
N GLU A 3 30.50 21.75 9.41
CA GLU A 3 29.84 21.18 10.59
C GLU A 3 28.70 22.06 11.16
N GLU A 4 27.49 21.81 10.66
CA GLU A 4 26.24 22.09 11.39
C GLU A 4 25.99 20.89 12.32
N GLU A 5 26.26 21.09 13.61
CA GLU A 5 25.74 20.27 14.71
C GLU A 5 24.28 20.70 14.96
N GLU A 6 23.32 19.85 14.62
CA GLU A 6 21.97 19.94 15.19
C GLU A 6 21.79 18.78 16.17
N GLU A 7 21.76 19.15 17.45
CA GLU A 7 21.43 18.31 18.60
C GLU A 7 19.97 17.84 18.48
N GLU A 8 19.74 16.53 18.32
CA GLU A 8 18.42 15.93 18.55
C GLU A 8 18.24 15.71 20.06
N GLU A 9 17.35 16.50 20.67
CA GLU A 9 16.88 16.30 22.04
C GLU A 9 16.07 15.00 22.14
N ASP A 10 16.61 14.02 22.87
CA ASP A 10 15.91 12.83 23.34
C ASP A 10 14.81 13.24 24.34
N MET A 11 13.55 13.21 23.92
CA MET A 11 12.41 13.24 24.85
C MET A 11 12.08 11.82 25.31
N ASP A 12 12.60 11.48 26.48
CA ASP A 12 12.15 10.36 27.30
C ASP A 12 10.67 10.50 27.67
N LEU A 13 9.85 9.52 27.28
CA LEU A 13 8.54 9.30 27.88
C LEU A 13 8.43 7.83 28.30
N GLU A 14 8.99 7.54 29.47
CA GLU A 14 8.49 6.47 30.33
C GLU A 14 7.13 6.88 30.90
N SER A 15 6.12 6.03 30.73
CA SER A 15 5.09 5.86 31.76
C SER A 15 4.56 4.44 31.73
N SER A 16 5.07 3.67 32.69
CA SER A 16 4.50 2.51 33.36
C SER A 16 2.97 2.41 33.32
N GLN A 17 2.45 1.26 32.87
CA GLN A 17 1.39 0.57 33.60
C GLN A 17 1.64 -0.95 33.57
N ASN A 18 1.95 -1.45 34.76
CA ASN A 18 2.12 -2.84 35.14
C ASN A 18 0.73 -3.42 35.46
N SER A 19 0.36 -4.56 34.88
CA SER A 19 -0.62 -5.46 35.50
C SER A 19 -0.19 -6.91 35.29
N SER A 20 0.18 -7.51 36.42
CA SER A 20 0.53 -8.91 36.64
C SER A 20 -0.68 -9.82 36.48
N SER A 21 -0.47 -11.02 35.94
CA SER A 21 -0.88 -12.28 36.58
C SER A 21 -0.10 -13.43 35.93
N ASP A 22 0.57 -14.17 36.81
CA ASP A 22 1.41 -15.33 36.58
C ASP A 22 0.65 -16.51 35.95
N GLU A 23 1.37 -17.39 35.23
CA GLU A 23 1.45 -18.84 35.52
C GLU A 23 2.74 -19.42 34.90
N GLU A 24 3.38 -20.32 35.64
CA GLU A 24 4.69 -20.94 35.38
C GLU A 24 4.65 -22.06 34.32
N GLU A 25 5.80 -22.36 33.70
CA GLU A 25 6.39 -23.71 33.70
C GLU A 25 7.77 -23.73 33.01
N VAL A 26 8.59 -24.69 33.46
CA VAL A 26 10.05 -24.77 33.42
C VAL A 26 10.58 -25.39 32.12
N GLY A 27 11.73 -24.91 31.63
CA GLY A 27 12.47 -25.55 30.53
C GLY A 27 13.85 -24.95 30.27
N ASP A 28 14.87 -25.53 30.91
CA ASP A 28 16.30 -25.24 30.75
C ASP A 28 16.78 -25.52 29.32
N GLY A 29 17.47 -24.56 28.68
CA GLY A 29 17.87 -24.67 27.27
C GLY A 29 18.77 -23.54 26.80
N LYS A 30 20.04 -23.59 27.21
CA LYS A 30 21.12 -22.67 26.82
C LYS A 30 21.42 -22.77 25.32
N GLY A 31 20.90 -21.84 24.51
CA GLY A 31 21.18 -21.70 23.07
C GLY A 31 21.53 -20.27 22.68
N LYS A 32 22.83 -19.96 22.55
CA LYS A 32 23.31 -18.74 21.89
C LYS A 32 23.04 -18.87 20.38
N GLY A 33 22.28 -17.95 19.79
CA GLY A 33 22.06 -17.95 18.34
C GLY A 33 21.42 -16.68 17.79
N GLY A 34 22.23 -15.84 17.16
CA GLY A 34 21.87 -15.02 16.00
C GLY A 34 20.80 -13.93 16.18
N LYS A 35 21.24 -12.66 16.24
CA LYS A 35 20.42 -11.49 15.90
C LYS A 35 19.91 -11.63 14.46
N GLY A 36 18.75 -12.28 14.29
CA GLY A 36 18.01 -12.31 13.03
C GLY A 36 17.34 -10.97 12.81
N GLY A 37 18.09 -10.01 12.26
CA GLY A 37 17.54 -8.72 11.82
C GLY A 37 16.39 -8.98 10.86
N LYS A 38 15.15 -8.77 11.33
CA LYS A 38 13.96 -8.87 10.50
C LYS A 38 14.01 -7.72 9.50
N GLY A 39 14.61 -7.99 8.34
CA GLY A 39 14.57 -7.11 7.18
C GLY A 39 13.11 -6.94 6.78
N LYS A 40 12.44 -5.92 7.31
CA LYS A 40 11.13 -5.49 6.81
C LYS A 40 11.27 -5.31 5.31
N SER A 41 10.41 -5.99 4.57
CA SER A 41 10.48 -5.99 3.10
C SER A 41 10.46 -4.55 2.59
N LYS A 42 11.12 -4.27 1.47
CA LYS A 42 11.13 -2.92 0.86
C LYS A 42 9.70 -2.37 0.67
N VAL A 43 8.74 -3.26 0.40
CA VAL A 43 7.31 -2.96 0.30
C VAL A 43 6.72 -2.54 1.64
N GLU A 44 7.03 -3.24 2.73
CA GLU A 44 6.56 -2.92 4.08
C GLU A 44 7.09 -1.57 4.58
N LYS A 45 8.34 -1.23 4.23
CA LYS A 45 8.92 0.09 4.51
C LYS A 45 8.23 1.20 3.70
N SER A 46 8.01 1.00 2.40
CA SER A 46 7.25 1.95 1.56
C SER A 46 5.81 2.13 2.05
N PHE A 47 5.14 1.03 2.42
CA PHE A 47 3.77 1.08 2.90
C PHE A 47 3.67 1.82 4.24
N ARG A 48 4.52 1.52 5.22
CA ARG A 48 4.56 2.27 6.49
C ARG A 48 4.88 3.75 6.29
N LYS A 49 5.76 4.08 5.35
CA LYS A 49 6.04 5.47 5.00
C LYS A 49 4.78 6.14 4.49
N MET A 50 4.10 5.54 3.51
CA MET A 50 2.85 6.04 2.95
C MET A 50 1.75 6.19 4.02
N GLN A 51 1.64 5.21 4.92
CA GLN A 51 0.66 5.20 6.01
C GLN A 51 0.93 6.29 7.06
N LYS A 52 2.21 6.53 7.42
CA LYS A 52 2.59 7.67 8.27
C LYS A 52 2.31 9.01 7.60
N THR A 53 2.57 9.14 6.29
CA THR A 53 2.26 10.37 5.56
C THR A 53 0.74 10.62 5.47
N LEU A 54 -0.05 9.55 5.44
CA LEU A 54 -1.52 9.62 5.46
C LEU A 54 -2.05 10.02 6.84
N GLU A 55 -1.52 9.44 7.92
CA GLU A 55 -1.91 9.80 9.29
C GLU A 55 -1.43 11.20 9.72
N ALA A 56 -0.34 11.71 9.12
CA ALA A 56 0.18 13.04 9.38
C ALA A 56 -0.63 14.20 8.75
N GLY A 57 -1.73 13.92 8.04
CA GLY A 57 -2.58 14.95 7.40
C GLY A 57 -1.91 15.78 6.30
N GLN A 58 -0.62 15.53 6.00
CA GLN A 58 0.15 16.29 5.02
C GLN A 58 -0.29 16.01 3.57
N LEU A 59 -0.96 14.87 3.34
CA LEU A 59 -1.52 14.48 2.04
C LEU A 59 -2.93 15.02 1.78
N ASP A 60 -3.60 15.58 2.79
CA ASP A 60 -5.04 15.89 2.75
C ASP A 60 -5.42 17.05 1.79
N PHE A 61 -4.43 17.72 1.19
CA PHE A 61 -4.70 18.93 0.39
C PHE A 61 -4.42 18.78 -1.11
N CYS A 62 -3.77 17.69 -1.56
CA CYS A 62 -3.33 17.56 -2.95
C CYS A 62 -3.85 16.28 -3.62
N LEU A 63 -5.11 16.30 -4.05
CA LEU A 63 -5.73 15.20 -4.81
C LEU A 63 -4.90 14.75 -6.02
N GLY A 64 -4.24 15.69 -6.70
CA GLY A 64 -3.37 15.39 -7.84
C GLY A 64 -2.15 14.54 -7.46
N ALA A 65 -1.51 14.82 -6.32
CA ALA A 65 -0.37 14.04 -5.84
C ALA A 65 -0.80 12.62 -5.45
N LEU A 66 -1.93 12.50 -4.75
CA LEU A 66 -2.54 11.21 -4.40
C LEU A 66 -2.85 10.37 -5.64
N LEU A 67 -3.39 10.99 -6.69
CA LEU A 67 -3.65 10.31 -7.95
C LEU A 67 -2.36 9.78 -8.58
N VAL A 68 -1.32 10.60 -8.65
CA VAL A 68 -0.02 10.19 -9.22
C VAL A 68 0.57 9.03 -8.41
N ASP A 69 0.57 9.12 -7.08
CA ASP A 69 1.08 8.06 -6.21
C ASP A 69 0.27 6.77 -6.30
N PHE A 70 -1.06 6.87 -6.41
CA PHE A 70 -1.92 5.72 -6.65
C PHE A 70 -1.52 4.97 -7.93
N MET A 71 -1.39 5.69 -9.05
CA MET A 71 -1.00 5.09 -10.33
C MET A 71 0.41 4.47 -10.26
N ARG A 72 1.35 5.14 -9.58
CA ARG A 72 2.72 4.66 -9.34
C ARG A 72 2.73 3.36 -8.54
N PHE A 73 2.02 3.34 -7.41
CA PHE A 73 2.02 2.24 -6.48
C PHE A 73 1.43 0.98 -7.11
N TYR A 74 0.23 1.06 -7.69
CA TYR A 74 -0.42 -0.10 -8.32
C TYR A 74 0.22 -0.51 -9.65
N GLY A 75 0.80 0.44 -10.39
CA GLY A 75 1.46 0.17 -11.67
C GLY A 75 2.88 -0.40 -11.53
N ARG A 76 3.63 -0.02 -10.50
CA ARG A 76 5.08 -0.35 -10.40
C ARG A 76 5.47 -1.05 -9.10
N GLU A 77 5.02 -0.57 -7.95
CA GLU A 77 5.57 -0.97 -6.65
C GLU A 77 4.87 -2.17 -6.02
N LEU A 78 3.57 -2.33 -6.27
CA LEU A 78 2.80 -3.41 -5.68
C LEU A 78 3.23 -4.77 -6.24
N SER A 79 3.74 -5.65 -5.36
CA SER A 79 4.01 -7.04 -5.70
C SER A 79 2.73 -7.86 -5.69
N ILE A 80 2.07 -7.93 -6.85
CA ILE A 80 0.87 -8.78 -7.08
C ILE A 80 1.18 -10.27 -6.79
N ARG A 81 2.44 -10.67 -6.95
CA ARG A 81 2.90 -12.03 -6.69
C ARG A 81 2.81 -12.42 -5.23
N ASP A 82 3.32 -11.57 -4.35
CA ASP A 82 3.58 -11.95 -2.97
C ASP A 82 2.54 -11.39 -1.99
N VAL A 83 1.78 -10.37 -2.41
CA VAL A 83 0.89 -9.58 -1.54
C VAL A 83 -0.56 -9.66 -2.03
N GLY A 84 -1.49 -9.76 -1.09
CA GLY A 84 -2.93 -9.58 -1.31
C GLY A 84 -3.49 -8.37 -0.56
N LEU A 85 -4.70 -7.95 -0.93
CA LEU A 85 -5.41 -6.80 -0.38
C LEU A 85 -6.50 -7.24 0.60
N ARG A 86 -6.56 -6.64 1.79
CA ARG A 86 -7.66 -6.86 2.74
C ARG A 86 -8.90 -6.08 2.30
N GLY A 87 -10.07 -6.72 2.36
CA GLY A 87 -11.36 -6.09 2.04
C GLY A 87 -12.04 -5.37 3.21
N GLY A 88 -11.64 -5.66 4.45
CA GLY A 88 -12.29 -5.13 5.66
C GLY A 88 -12.12 -3.62 5.90
N SER A 89 -12.79 -3.10 6.93
CA SER A 89 -12.89 -1.65 7.25
C SER A 89 -11.57 -0.92 7.49
N GLY A 90 -10.48 -1.63 7.80
CA GLY A 90 -9.14 -1.06 7.94
C GLY A 90 -8.27 -1.16 6.68
N GLY A 91 -8.74 -1.84 5.63
CA GLY A 91 -7.96 -2.15 4.44
C GLY A 91 -6.61 -2.79 4.77
N GLY A 92 -5.65 -2.58 3.86
CA GLY A 92 -4.26 -2.99 4.05
C GLY A 92 -3.84 -4.21 3.24
N PHE A 93 -2.65 -4.69 3.56
CA PHE A 93 -1.96 -5.73 2.79
C PHE A 93 -1.71 -6.96 3.65
N PHE A 94 -1.72 -8.14 3.03
CA PHE A 94 -1.26 -9.37 3.66
C PHE A 94 -0.34 -10.15 2.74
N PRO A 95 0.64 -10.90 3.27
CA PRO A 95 1.45 -11.80 2.47
C PRO A 95 0.62 -13.02 2.05
N LYS A 96 0.56 -13.34 0.75
CA LYS A 96 -0.27 -14.45 0.22
C LYS A 96 0.05 -15.82 0.81
N ARG A 97 1.30 -16.02 1.24
CA ARG A 97 1.74 -17.26 1.92
C ARG A 97 1.06 -17.46 3.28
N LYS A 98 0.58 -16.39 3.91
CA LYS A 98 -0.12 -16.40 5.20
C LYS A 98 -1.41 -15.61 5.05
N ALA A 99 -2.30 -16.09 4.18
CA ALA A 99 -3.57 -15.42 3.94
C ALA A 99 -4.47 -15.50 5.20
N PRO A 100 -5.47 -14.61 5.32
CA PRO A 100 -6.33 -14.52 6.50
C PRO A 100 -7.06 -15.82 6.86
N CYS A 101 -7.39 -16.65 5.87
CA CYS A 101 -8.03 -17.94 6.06
C CYS A 101 -7.13 -19.06 6.60
N GLY A 102 -5.85 -18.79 6.87
CA GLY A 102 -4.86 -19.79 7.29
C GLY A 102 -4.34 -20.69 6.17
N LYS A 103 -4.83 -20.54 4.93
CA LYS A 103 -4.34 -21.25 3.73
C LYS A 103 -3.48 -20.32 2.88
N SER A 104 -2.52 -20.86 2.15
CA SER A 104 -1.72 -20.07 1.21
C SER A 104 -2.56 -19.71 -0.02
N TRP A 105 -2.68 -18.42 -0.33
CA TRP A 105 -3.25 -17.90 -1.58
C TRP A 105 -2.20 -17.76 -2.68
N LEU A 106 -0.93 -18.05 -2.38
CA LEU A 106 0.13 -18.06 -3.37
C LEU A 106 -0.01 -19.31 -4.24
N ASN A 107 -0.39 -19.12 -5.51
CA ASN A 107 -0.33 -20.14 -6.54
C ASN A 107 0.95 -19.94 -7.38
N PRO A 108 1.94 -20.86 -7.35
CA PRO A 108 3.17 -20.73 -8.13
C PRO A 108 2.95 -20.66 -9.65
N GLU A 109 2.00 -21.43 -10.19
CA GLU A 109 1.68 -21.48 -11.63
C GLU A 109 0.94 -20.22 -12.10
N ARG A 110 0.18 -19.60 -11.20
CA ARG A 110 -0.62 -18.40 -11.47
C ARG A 110 -0.24 -17.25 -10.56
N SER A 111 1.06 -17.10 -10.36
CA SER A 111 1.60 -16.13 -9.42
C SER A 111 1.38 -14.67 -9.85
N TYR A 112 0.96 -14.45 -11.09
CA TYR A 112 0.56 -13.15 -11.62
C TYR A 112 -0.86 -12.73 -11.22
N LEU A 113 -1.71 -13.62 -10.70
CA LEU A 113 -3.06 -13.27 -10.27
C LEU A 113 -3.00 -12.34 -9.05
N MET A 114 -3.91 -11.38 -8.97
CA MET A 114 -4.12 -10.60 -7.77
C MET A 114 -4.95 -11.41 -6.77
N SER A 115 -4.82 -11.05 -5.50
CA SER A 115 -5.67 -11.62 -4.46
C SER A 115 -6.26 -10.51 -3.60
N ILE A 116 -7.58 -10.52 -3.46
CA ILE A 116 -8.32 -9.56 -2.65
C ILE A 116 -9.28 -10.35 -1.77
N GLU A 117 -9.17 -10.11 -0.47
CA GLU A 117 -10.04 -10.72 0.53
C GLU A 117 -11.45 -10.15 0.42
N ASP A 118 -12.45 -11.04 0.37
CA ASP A 118 -13.84 -10.64 0.50
C ASP A 118 -14.10 -10.10 1.92
N PRO A 119 -14.64 -8.87 2.06
CA PRO A 119 -14.97 -8.32 3.38
C PRO A 119 -15.96 -9.18 4.19
N LYS A 120 -16.75 -10.03 3.52
CA LYS A 120 -17.77 -10.91 4.14
C LYS A 120 -17.29 -12.34 4.38
N ASP A 121 -16.30 -12.81 3.62
CA ASP A 121 -15.75 -14.17 3.76
C ASP A 121 -14.23 -14.17 3.56
N THR A 122 -13.50 -14.28 4.66
CA THR A 122 -12.02 -14.28 4.65
C THR A 122 -11.41 -15.48 3.91
N ASN A 123 -12.21 -16.50 3.57
CA ASN A 123 -11.77 -17.64 2.76
C ASN A 123 -11.86 -17.39 1.25
N ASN A 124 -12.60 -16.36 0.84
CA ASN A 124 -12.88 -16.09 -0.55
C ASN A 124 -11.94 -15.02 -1.12
N ASP A 125 -11.27 -15.36 -2.23
CA ASP A 125 -10.52 -14.41 -3.04
C ASP A 125 -11.38 -13.96 -4.21
N ILE A 126 -11.89 -12.72 -4.15
CA ILE A 126 -12.80 -12.16 -5.17
C ILE A 126 -12.12 -11.97 -6.53
N THR A 127 -10.79 -11.96 -6.58
CA THR A 127 -10.00 -11.76 -7.82
C THR A 127 -9.39 -13.04 -8.37
N SER A 128 -9.69 -14.19 -7.76
CA SER A 128 -9.15 -15.50 -8.15
C SER A 128 -9.32 -15.85 -9.64
N ASN A 129 -10.38 -15.36 -10.30
CA ASN A 129 -10.64 -15.58 -11.73
C ASN A 129 -10.26 -14.40 -12.64
N SER A 130 -9.72 -13.31 -12.10
CA SER A 130 -9.30 -12.13 -12.86
C SER A 130 -7.94 -12.34 -13.55
N TYR A 131 -7.94 -13.04 -14.68
CA TYR A 131 -6.72 -13.49 -15.36
C TYR A 131 -5.91 -12.38 -16.08
N ASN A 132 -6.53 -11.25 -16.44
CA ASN A 132 -5.89 -10.17 -17.18
C ASN A 132 -5.31 -9.06 -16.29
N VAL A 133 -5.03 -9.33 -15.01
CA VAL A 133 -4.59 -8.27 -14.07
C VAL A 133 -3.26 -7.61 -14.48
N MET A 134 -2.42 -8.31 -15.23
CA MET A 134 -1.19 -7.73 -15.78
C MET A 134 -1.46 -6.59 -16.75
N LYS A 135 -2.54 -6.67 -17.54
CA LYS A 135 -2.96 -5.56 -18.42
C LYS A 135 -3.40 -4.35 -17.60
N VAL A 136 -4.08 -4.59 -16.48
CA VAL A 136 -4.48 -3.53 -15.55
C VAL A 136 -3.25 -2.87 -14.92
N LYS A 137 -2.26 -3.66 -14.48
CA LYS A 137 -0.98 -3.14 -13.97
C LYS A 137 -0.25 -2.27 -14.99
N MET A 138 -0.19 -2.72 -16.25
CA MET A 138 0.42 -1.95 -17.33
C MET A 138 -0.34 -0.65 -17.61
N ALA A 139 -1.67 -0.66 -17.53
CA ALA A 139 -2.48 0.55 -17.70
C ALA A 139 -2.16 1.58 -16.61
N PHE A 140 -2.05 1.15 -15.34
CA PHE A 140 -1.65 2.05 -14.24
C PHE A 140 -0.25 2.64 -14.42
N ASP A 141 0.72 1.82 -14.84
CA ASP A 141 2.07 2.28 -15.14
C ASP A 141 2.08 3.30 -16.29
N PHE A 142 1.34 3.01 -17.37
CA PHE A 142 1.20 3.93 -18.49
C PHE A 142 0.57 5.27 -18.05
N THR A 143 -0.50 5.24 -17.26
CA THR A 143 -1.13 6.45 -16.71
C THR A 143 -0.16 7.26 -15.86
N TYR A 144 0.64 6.60 -15.00
CA TYR A 144 1.68 7.27 -14.22
C TYR A 144 2.69 7.99 -15.13
N GLN A 145 3.13 7.36 -16.22
CA GLN A 145 4.03 7.97 -17.19
C GLN A 145 3.40 9.20 -17.87
N GLN A 146 2.12 9.12 -18.26
CA GLN A 146 1.42 10.24 -18.90
C GLN A 146 1.22 11.44 -17.98
N LEU A 147 0.92 11.19 -16.70
CA LEU A 147 0.72 12.25 -15.70
C LEU A 147 2.01 12.93 -15.27
N THR A 148 3.15 12.21 -15.30
CA THR A 148 4.47 12.74 -14.90
C THR A 148 5.30 13.27 -16.07
N ALA A 149 4.86 13.03 -17.32
CA ALA A 149 5.49 13.59 -18.50
C ALA A 149 5.35 15.12 -18.53
N PRO A 150 6.36 15.86 -19.05
CA PRO A 150 6.29 17.30 -19.19
C PRO A 150 5.01 17.77 -19.87
N ALA A 151 4.41 18.84 -19.36
CA ALA A 151 3.16 19.38 -19.87
C ALA A 151 3.26 20.86 -20.15
N ARG A 152 2.55 21.28 -21.18
CA ARG A 152 2.38 22.69 -21.49
C ARG A 152 1.31 23.27 -20.56
N ARG A 153 1.38 24.58 -20.30
CA ARG A 153 0.44 25.26 -19.38
C ARG A 153 -1.01 25.23 -19.88
N ASP A 154 -1.20 25.11 -21.19
CA ASP A 154 -2.49 25.07 -21.88
C ASP A 154 -3.07 23.65 -22.02
N GLU A 155 -2.35 22.62 -21.54
CA GLU A 155 -2.76 21.23 -21.70
C GLU A 155 -3.41 20.67 -20.43
N SER A 156 -4.53 19.95 -20.60
CA SER A 156 -5.14 19.20 -19.50
C SER A 156 -4.43 17.85 -19.30
N LEU A 157 -3.74 17.71 -18.17
CA LEU A 157 -3.12 16.44 -17.76
C LEU A 157 -4.13 15.29 -17.68
N LEU A 158 -5.35 15.58 -17.22
CA LEU A 158 -6.40 14.56 -17.11
C LEU A 158 -6.93 14.15 -18.49
N ALA A 159 -6.94 15.06 -19.46
CA ALA A 159 -7.34 14.73 -20.84
C ALA A 159 -6.38 13.75 -21.52
N ARG A 160 -5.11 13.67 -21.08
CA ARG A 160 -4.15 12.66 -21.59
C ARG A 160 -4.55 11.23 -21.24
N VAL A 161 -5.16 11.04 -20.07
CA VAL A 161 -5.41 9.72 -19.49
C VAL A 161 -6.88 9.32 -19.49
N LEU A 162 -7.79 10.29 -19.56
CA LEU A 162 -9.22 10.06 -19.66
C LEU A 162 -9.72 10.28 -21.07
N ARG A 163 -10.45 9.30 -21.62
CA ARG A 163 -11.27 9.51 -22.82
C ARG A 163 -12.61 10.09 -22.39
N LEU A 164 -12.79 11.39 -22.61
CA LEU A 164 -14.09 12.01 -22.45
C LEU A 164 -14.97 11.59 -23.63
N GLY A 165 -15.90 10.66 -23.37
CA GLY A 165 -16.94 10.33 -24.34
C GLY A 165 -17.81 11.57 -24.62
N PRO A 166 -18.47 11.65 -25.80
CA PRO A 166 -19.27 12.81 -26.20
C PRO A 166 -20.33 13.20 -25.15
N ILE A 167 -20.91 12.20 -24.48
CA ILE A 167 -21.93 12.36 -23.44
C ILE A 167 -21.35 12.99 -22.16
N LEU A 168 -20.10 12.69 -21.80
CA LEU A 168 -19.46 13.29 -20.63
C LEU A 168 -18.95 14.69 -20.94
N ALA A 169 -18.47 14.90 -22.17
CA ALA A 169 -18.03 16.21 -22.64
C ALA A 169 -19.18 17.23 -22.74
N SER A 170 -20.41 16.78 -22.99
CA SER A 170 -21.59 17.65 -23.11
C SER A 170 -22.31 17.94 -21.79
N ARG A 171 -21.86 17.37 -20.66
CA ARG A 171 -22.47 17.66 -19.36
C ARG A 171 -22.14 19.07 -18.91
N VAL A 172 -23.18 19.87 -18.69
CA VAL A 172 -23.05 21.18 -18.04
C VAL A 172 -22.60 20.95 -16.61
N SER A 173 -21.52 21.61 -16.18
CA SER A 173 -21.07 21.52 -14.79
C SER A 173 -22.20 21.94 -13.85
N PRO A 174 -22.52 21.16 -12.80
CA PRO A 174 -23.54 21.54 -11.84
C PRO A 174 -23.16 22.88 -11.21
N ARG A 175 -24.12 23.79 -11.11
CA ARG A 175 -23.99 24.96 -10.24
C ARG A 175 -24.18 24.48 -8.81
N TRP A 176 -23.08 24.16 -8.13
CA TRP A 176 -23.09 24.08 -6.68
C TRP A 176 -23.22 25.52 -6.19
N GLY A 177 -24.42 25.85 -5.71
CA GLY A 177 -24.74 27.15 -5.11
C GLY A 177 -24.31 27.20 -3.65
#